data_AF-A0A7V4GXZ4-F1
#
_entry.id   AF-A0A7V4GXZ4-F1
#
_cell.length_a   1.000
_cell.length_b   1.000
_cell.length_c   1.000
_cell.angle_alpha   90.00
_cell.angle_beta   90.00
_cell.angle_gamma   90.00
#
_symmetry.space_group_name_H-M   'P 1'
#
loop_
_entity.id
_entity.type
_entity.pdbx_description
1 polymer ?
#
loop_
_entity_poly.entity_id
_entity_poly.type
_entity_poly.pdbx_seq_one_letter_code
_entity_poly.pdbx_strand_id
1 'polypeptide(L)'
;MINLAMWGKALRVIPRISKEEWNHLDIISRWLIASRSAVFVMTALSAGIGGLLAFRTGSFSPFMFLLALTGLVLAHATNNLINDYVDYRKGIDHNNYYRAQYGPQALEHGLLNPRQFLTYIFISGALATAIGLYLVIHSGFPALVIMLAGLFFLLFYTWPLKYYGLGEPSVVLVWGPLMVGGTFLVVSGGRWDWSVLWISLVYALGPTSVLLGKHIDKLK
;
A
#
# COMPACT_ATOMS: atom_id res chain seq x y z
N MET A 1 15.62 -9.57 19.09
CA MET A 1 16.60 -9.72 17.98
C MET A 1 15.87 -9.51 16.67
N ILE A 2 16.53 -8.97 15.65
CA ILE A 2 15.93 -8.77 14.31
C ILE A 2 15.64 -10.13 13.68
N ASN A 3 14.42 -10.36 13.17
CA ASN A 3 14.03 -11.62 12.54
C ASN A 3 13.92 -11.46 11.01
N LEU A 4 15.07 -11.43 10.32
CA LEU A 4 15.13 -11.28 8.86
C LEU A 4 14.38 -12.40 8.10
N ALA A 5 14.36 -13.62 8.65
CA ALA A 5 13.62 -14.73 8.08
C ALA A 5 12.11 -14.44 8.06
N MET A 6 11.57 -13.88 9.15
CA MET A 6 10.18 -13.47 9.21
C MET A 6 9.88 -12.31 8.26
N TRP A 7 10.81 -11.37 8.05
CA TRP A 7 10.63 -10.29 7.08
C TRP A 7 10.44 -10.85 5.67
N GLY A 8 11.33 -11.74 5.25
CA GLY A 8 11.22 -12.43 3.95
C GLY A 8 9.93 -13.24 3.82
N LYS A 9 9.49 -13.91 4.89
CA LYS A 9 8.22 -14.64 4.92
C LYS A 9 7.02 -13.71 4.76
N ALA A 10 6.93 -12.64 5.55
CA ALA A 10 5.82 -11.67 5.53
C ALA A 10 5.72 -10.89 4.21
N LEU A 11 6.83 -10.72 3.48
CA LEU A 11 6.83 -10.10 2.15
C LEU A 11 6.36 -11.03 1.03
N ARG A 12 6.36 -12.36 1.25
CA ARG A 12 5.98 -13.36 0.22
C ARG A 12 4.61 -13.96 0.45
N VAL A 13 4.24 -14.16 1.71
CA VAL A 13 2.99 -14.81 2.10
C VAL A 13 2.37 -14.09 3.28
N ILE A 14 1.10 -14.36 3.54
CA ILE A 14 0.42 -13.88 4.74
C ILE A 14 0.60 -14.93 5.84
N PRO A 15 1.51 -14.73 6.81
CA PRO A 15 1.83 -15.77 7.78
C PRO A 15 0.70 -15.91 8.80
N ARG A 16 0.32 -17.15 9.11
CA ARG A 16 -0.48 -17.46 10.30
C ARG A 16 0.47 -17.52 11.50
N ILE A 17 0.16 -16.75 12.54
CA ILE A 17 1.05 -16.53 13.69
C ILE A 17 0.24 -16.64 14.98
N SER A 18 0.77 -17.39 15.95
CA SER A 18 0.17 -17.51 17.29
C SER A 18 0.49 -16.27 18.15
N LYS A 19 -0.26 -16.06 19.23
CA LYS A 19 0.03 -14.95 20.16
C LYS A 19 1.41 -15.08 20.79
N GLU A 20 1.85 -16.31 21.07
CA GLU A 20 3.18 -16.59 21.60
C GLU A 20 4.28 -16.23 20.59
N GLU A 21 4.18 -16.71 19.35
CA GLU A 21 5.14 -16.38 18.28
C GLU A 21 5.21 -14.86 18.06
N TRP A 22 4.05 -14.18 18.03
CA TRP A 22 3.96 -12.72 17.92
C TRP A 22 4.76 -11.98 19.00
N ASN A 23 4.69 -12.44 20.25
CA ASN A 23 5.36 -11.81 21.37
C ASN A 23 6.90 -11.84 21.24
N HIS A 24 7.45 -12.77 20.46
CA HIS A 24 8.88 -12.87 20.18
C HIS A 24 9.33 -12.09 18.92
N LEU A 25 8.40 -11.57 18.12
CA LEU A 25 8.71 -10.81 16.91
C LEU A 25 9.24 -9.41 17.21
N ASP A 26 10.19 -8.96 16.39
CA ASP A 26 10.63 -7.58 16.36
C ASP A 26 9.56 -6.63 15.80
N ILE A 27 9.75 -5.34 16.04
CA ILE A 27 8.78 -4.30 15.67
C ILE A 27 8.52 -4.23 14.15
N ILE A 28 9.51 -4.55 13.31
CA ILE A 28 9.39 -4.52 11.85
C ILE A 28 8.64 -5.75 11.38
N SER A 29 8.97 -6.94 11.91
CA SER A 29 8.19 -8.16 11.64
C SER A 29 6.71 -7.94 11.93
N ARG A 30 6.38 -7.40 13.13
CA ARG A 30 5.00 -7.10 13.53
C ARG A 30 4.34 -6.09 12.59
N TRP A 31 5.04 -5.05 12.17
CA TRP A 31 4.54 -4.06 11.22
C TRP A 31 4.28 -4.66 9.83
N LEU A 32 5.18 -5.49 9.32
CA LEU A 32 5.03 -6.18 8.02
C LEU A 32 3.78 -7.07 8.02
N ILE A 33 3.58 -7.83 9.10
CA ILE A 33 2.42 -8.70 9.27
C ILE A 33 1.14 -7.87 9.39
N ALA A 34 1.11 -6.86 10.27
CA ALA A 34 -0.05 -6.02 10.50
C ALA A 34 -0.46 -5.20 9.26
N SER A 35 0.51 -4.77 8.45
CA SER A 35 0.27 -4.01 7.22
C SER A 35 -0.03 -4.87 5.99
N ARG A 36 -0.03 -6.21 6.15
CA ARG A 36 -0.25 -7.20 5.09
C ARG A 36 0.78 -7.07 3.96
N SER A 37 2.06 -7.00 4.31
CA SER A 37 3.15 -6.68 3.39
C SER A 37 3.32 -7.60 2.17
N ALA A 38 2.72 -8.79 2.18
CA ALA A 38 2.74 -9.70 1.02
C ALA A 38 2.16 -9.05 -0.25
N VAL A 39 1.24 -8.09 -0.12
CA VAL A 39 0.68 -7.36 -1.28
C VAL A 39 1.55 -6.20 -1.75
N PHE A 40 2.64 -5.85 -1.04
CA PHE A 40 3.54 -4.76 -1.45
C PHE A 40 4.28 -5.06 -2.74
N VAL A 41 4.36 -6.32 -3.17
CA VAL A 41 4.88 -6.69 -4.49
C VAL A 41 4.16 -5.94 -5.62
N MET A 42 2.84 -5.74 -5.51
CA MET A 42 2.10 -4.99 -6.52
C MET A 42 2.50 -3.50 -6.53
N THR A 43 2.71 -2.92 -5.35
CA THR A 43 3.20 -1.52 -5.23
C THR A 43 4.62 -1.37 -5.77
N ALA A 44 5.51 -2.32 -5.47
CA ALA A 44 6.88 -2.33 -5.96
C ALA A 44 6.93 -2.47 -7.49
N LEU A 45 6.04 -3.29 -8.07
CA LEU A 45 5.90 -3.42 -9.52
C LEU A 45 5.37 -2.13 -10.16
N SER A 46 4.35 -1.46 -9.59
CA SER A 46 3.90 -0.14 -10.09
C SER A 46 5.04 0.87 -10.11
N ALA A 47 5.77 0.99 -9.00
CA ALA A 47 6.93 1.88 -8.92
C ALA A 47 7.99 1.49 -9.96
N GLY A 48 8.32 0.21 -10.03
CA GLY A 48 9.29 -0.35 -10.97
C GLY A 48 8.94 -0.03 -12.43
N ILE A 49 7.69 -0.18 -12.84
CA ILE A 49 7.24 0.18 -14.20
C ILE A 49 7.47 1.67 -14.48
N GLY A 50 7.06 2.56 -13.56
CA GLY A 50 7.30 4.00 -13.71
C GLY A 50 8.80 4.35 -13.79
N GLY A 51 9.60 3.70 -12.95
CA GLY A 51 11.07 3.83 -12.95
C GLY A 51 11.71 3.36 -14.26
N LEU A 52 11.31 2.20 -14.78
CA LEU A 52 11.81 1.64 -16.04
C LEU A 52 11.45 2.53 -17.24
N LEU A 53 10.24 3.09 -17.26
CA LEU A 53 9.83 4.02 -18.31
C LEU A 53 10.65 5.31 -18.27
N ALA A 54 10.94 5.86 -17.09
CA ALA A 54 11.83 7.02 -16.96
C ALA A 54 13.30 6.68 -17.29
N PHE A 55 13.73 5.46 -17.01
CA PHE A 55 15.06 4.97 -17.39
C PHE A 55 15.19 4.92 -18.91
N ARG A 56 14.14 4.46 -19.60
CA ARG A 56 14.11 4.40 -21.07
C ARG A 56 14.23 5.78 -21.74
N THR A 57 13.77 6.84 -21.08
CA THR A 57 13.89 8.23 -21.57
C THR A 57 15.19 8.92 -21.14
N GLY A 58 16.10 8.21 -20.44
CA GLY A 58 17.36 8.77 -19.95
C GLY A 58 17.20 9.80 -18.83
N SER A 59 16.04 9.85 -18.16
CA SER A 59 15.73 10.86 -17.13
C SER A 59 15.67 10.28 -15.72
N PHE A 60 15.98 9.00 -15.54
CA PHE A 60 15.84 8.30 -14.26
C PHE A 60 16.82 8.77 -13.18
N SER A 61 16.27 9.16 -12.03
CA SER A 61 17.03 9.40 -10.80
C SER A 61 16.89 8.22 -9.82
N PRO A 62 17.97 7.46 -9.53
CA PRO A 62 17.94 6.35 -8.59
C PRO A 62 17.54 6.76 -7.17
N PHE A 63 17.98 7.94 -6.72
CA PHE A 63 17.66 8.45 -5.39
C PHE A 63 16.16 8.78 -5.27
N MET A 64 15.60 9.48 -6.25
CA MET A 64 14.17 9.78 -6.29
C MET A 64 13.34 8.50 -6.40
N PHE A 65 13.84 7.47 -7.12
CA PHE A 65 13.17 6.18 -7.20
C PHE A 65 13.13 5.45 -5.87
N LEU A 66 14.23 5.42 -5.12
CA LEU A 66 14.28 4.81 -3.79
C LEU A 66 13.30 5.50 -2.83
N LEU A 67 13.23 6.83 -2.88
CA LEU A 67 12.26 7.62 -2.12
C LEU A 67 10.82 7.29 -2.56
N ALA A 68 10.52 7.31 -3.87
CA ALA A 68 9.20 7.00 -4.39
C ALA A 68 8.73 5.59 -3.98
N LEU A 69 9.58 4.58 -4.16
CA LEU A 69 9.29 3.20 -3.75
C LEU A 69 9.01 3.10 -2.25
N THR A 70 9.86 3.70 -1.42
CA THR A 70 9.73 3.67 0.04
C THR A 70 8.46 4.41 0.48
N GLY A 71 8.20 5.60 -0.07
CA GLY A 71 7.01 6.39 0.22
C GLY A 71 5.72 5.68 -0.18
N LEU A 72 5.69 5.05 -1.35
CA LEU A 72 4.54 4.26 -1.82
C LEU A 72 4.28 3.03 -0.94
N VAL A 73 5.32 2.30 -0.52
CA VAL A 73 5.17 1.16 0.40
C VAL A 73 4.63 1.62 1.74
N LEU A 74 5.14 2.70 2.31
CA LEU A 74 4.64 3.27 3.57
C LEU A 74 3.21 3.79 3.45
N ALA A 75 2.86 4.44 2.34
CA ALA A 75 1.51 4.90 2.07
C ALA A 75 0.52 3.73 1.94
N HIS A 76 0.89 2.68 1.20
CA HIS A 76 0.06 1.47 1.08
C HIS A 76 -0.06 0.73 2.42
N ALA A 77 1.01 0.62 3.20
CA ALA A 77 0.95 0.09 4.56
C ALA A 77 -0.04 0.88 5.43
N THR A 78 0.03 2.21 5.37
CA THR A 78 -0.86 3.11 6.10
C THR A 78 -2.33 2.90 5.71
N ASN A 79 -2.63 2.77 4.41
CA ASN A 79 -3.97 2.45 3.92
C ASN A 79 -4.46 1.10 4.49
N ASN A 80 -3.66 0.04 4.39
CA ASN A 80 -4.04 -1.28 4.90
C ASN A 80 -4.31 -1.26 6.41
N LEU A 81 -3.50 -0.54 7.17
CA LEU A 81 -3.70 -0.37 8.60
C LEU A 81 -4.96 0.45 8.91
N ILE A 82 -5.18 1.59 8.25
CA ILE A 82 -6.41 2.39 8.43
C ILE A 82 -7.65 1.54 8.11
N ASN A 83 -7.58 0.73 7.06
CA ASN A 83 -8.66 -0.16 6.66
C ASN A 83 -9.03 -1.14 7.78
N ASP A 84 -8.04 -1.81 8.36
CA ASP A 84 -8.26 -2.76 9.45
C ASP A 84 -8.68 -2.05 10.75
N TYR A 85 -8.21 -0.83 11.01
CA TYR A 85 -8.66 -0.04 12.15
C TYR A 85 -10.13 0.38 12.03
N VAL A 86 -10.55 0.87 10.86
CA VAL A 86 -11.93 1.30 10.62
C VAL A 86 -12.88 0.10 10.67
N ASP A 87 -12.51 -1.02 10.06
CA ASP A 87 -13.34 -2.23 10.06
C ASP A 87 -13.43 -2.84 11.48
N TYR A 88 -12.35 -2.81 12.27
CA TYR A 88 -12.37 -3.14 13.71
C TYR A 88 -13.31 -2.23 14.51
N ARG A 89 -13.19 -0.90 14.34
CA ARG A 89 -14.05 0.07 15.06
C ARG A 89 -15.52 -0.04 14.70
N LYS A 90 -15.85 -0.52 13.50
CA LYS A 90 -17.22 -0.77 13.03
C LYS A 90 -17.73 -2.18 13.39
N GLY A 91 -16.90 -3.04 13.97
CA GLY A 91 -17.28 -4.43 14.31
C GLY A 91 -17.50 -5.35 13.11
N ILE A 92 -16.98 -4.99 11.94
CA ILE A 92 -17.16 -5.78 10.70
C ILE A 92 -16.27 -7.03 10.68
N ASP A 93 -15.17 -6.95 11.40
CA ASP A 93 -14.17 -8.01 11.50
C ASP A 93 -14.50 -9.04 12.60
N HIS A 94 -15.47 -8.72 13.48
CA HIS A 94 -15.92 -9.60 14.55
C HIS A 94 -16.44 -10.93 14.00
N ASN A 95 -15.82 -12.05 14.41
CA ASN A 95 -16.14 -13.41 13.96
C ASN A 95 -16.15 -13.60 12.43
N ASN A 96 -15.42 -12.78 11.67
CA ASN A 96 -15.38 -12.85 10.22
C ASN A 96 -14.41 -13.94 9.73
N TYR A 97 -14.92 -15.16 9.60
CA TYR A 97 -14.16 -16.34 9.17
C TYR A 97 -13.40 -16.13 7.85
N TYR A 98 -14.06 -15.54 6.83
CA TYR A 98 -13.43 -15.28 5.53
C TYR A 98 -12.24 -14.34 5.67
N ARG A 99 -12.35 -13.30 6.49
CA ARG A 99 -11.25 -12.36 6.66
C ARG A 99 -10.06 -12.97 7.41
N ALA A 100 -10.29 -13.86 8.36
CA ALA A 100 -9.21 -14.61 9.01
C ALA A 100 -8.44 -15.54 8.05
N GLN A 101 -9.03 -15.94 6.92
CA GLN A 101 -8.30 -16.70 5.88
C GLN A 101 -7.26 -15.86 5.15
N TYR A 102 -7.50 -14.55 5.00
CA TYR A 102 -6.58 -13.62 4.34
C TYR A 102 -5.57 -12.98 5.29
N GLY A 103 -5.47 -13.45 6.54
CA GLY A 103 -4.38 -13.10 7.44
C GLY A 103 -4.75 -12.88 8.90
N PRO A 104 -3.74 -12.73 9.75
CA PRO A 104 -3.94 -12.39 11.15
C PRO A 104 -4.54 -10.98 11.25
N GLN A 105 -5.69 -10.88 11.89
CA GLN A 105 -6.33 -9.60 12.20
C GLN A 105 -5.71 -9.08 13.50
N ALA A 106 -4.70 -8.21 13.38
CA ALA A 106 -3.85 -7.87 14.52
C ALA A 106 -4.61 -7.22 15.69
N LEU A 107 -5.68 -6.46 15.41
CA LEU A 107 -6.56 -5.88 16.44
C LEU A 107 -7.56 -6.91 16.98
N GLU A 108 -8.29 -7.58 16.10
CA GLU A 108 -9.35 -8.54 16.48
C GLU A 108 -8.79 -9.74 17.27
N HIS A 109 -7.65 -10.26 16.87
CA HIS A 109 -6.96 -11.36 17.57
C HIS A 109 -6.15 -10.87 18.78
N GLY A 110 -6.24 -9.58 19.14
CA GLY A 110 -5.54 -8.99 20.27
C GLY A 110 -4.01 -9.03 20.17
N LEU A 111 -3.44 -9.18 18.98
CA LEU A 111 -1.98 -9.18 18.75
C LEU A 111 -1.39 -7.80 19.08
N LEU A 112 -2.10 -6.74 18.72
CA LEU A 112 -1.82 -5.34 19.06
C LEU A 112 -3.01 -4.73 19.78
N ASN A 113 -2.73 -3.84 20.73
CA ASN A 113 -3.78 -2.97 21.27
C ASN A 113 -4.04 -1.77 20.33
N PRO A 114 -5.19 -1.08 20.47
CA PRO A 114 -5.53 0.05 19.59
C PRO A 114 -4.50 1.19 19.59
N ARG A 115 -3.83 1.46 20.72
CA ARG A 115 -2.82 2.52 20.80
C ARG A 115 -1.58 2.16 19.98
N GLN A 116 -1.07 0.93 20.13
CA GLN A 116 0.08 0.43 19.35
C GLN A 116 -0.23 0.42 17.86
N PHE A 117 -1.44 0.02 17.49
CA PHE A 117 -1.87 -0.02 16.11
C PHE A 117 -1.97 1.37 15.48
N LEU A 118 -2.51 2.35 16.22
CA LEU A 118 -2.52 3.76 15.81
C LEU A 118 -1.10 4.34 15.68
N THR A 119 -0.16 3.93 16.53
CA THR A 119 1.25 4.32 16.39
C THR A 119 1.82 3.86 15.05
N TYR A 120 1.51 2.64 14.59
CA TYR A 120 1.94 2.19 13.26
C TYR A 120 1.32 3.00 12.13
N ILE A 121 0.01 3.30 12.20
CA ILE A 121 -0.65 4.18 11.23
C ILE A 121 0.03 5.54 11.17
N PHE A 122 0.24 6.17 12.33
CA PHE A 122 0.80 7.51 12.41
C PHE A 122 2.24 7.57 11.90
N ILE A 123 3.11 6.66 12.35
CA ILE A 123 4.53 6.66 11.94
C ILE A 123 4.65 6.37 10.44
N SER A 124 3.95 5.36 9.93
CA SER A 124 4.00 5.05 8.49
C SER A 124 3.43 6.19 7.64
N GLY A 125 2.32 6.78 8.05
CA GLY A 125 1.69 7.89 7.34
C GLY A 125 2.52 9.17 7.37
N ALA A 126 3.14 9.49 8.51
CA ALA A 126 4.02 10.65 8.65
C ALA A 126 5.28 10.52 7.78
N LEU A 127 5.93 9.35 7.80
CA LEU A 127 7.09 9.09 6.95
C LEU A 127 6.74 9.11 5.46
N ALA A 128 5.62 8.49 5.06
CA ALA A 128 5.12 8.55 3.68
C ALA A 128 4.84 10.00 3.24
N THR A 129 4.23 10.80 4.12
CA THR A 129 3.93 12.21 3.85
C THR A 129 5.21 13.03 3.72
N ALA A 130 6.18 12.86 4.61
CA ALA A 130 7.47 13.56 4.54
C ALA A 130 8.21 13.25 3.23
N ILE A 131 8.25 11.98 2.83
CA ILE A 131 8.82 11.55 1.54
C ILE A 131 8.04 12.16 0.37
N GLY A 132 6.71 12.11 0.41
CA GLY A 132 5.85 12.69 -0.62
C GLY A 132 6.09 14.19 -0.80
N LEU A 133 6.15 14.96 0.30
CA LEU A 133 6.45 16.39 0.26
C LEU A 133 7.82 16.67 -0.34
N TYR A 134 8.84 15.88 0.02
CA TYR A 134 10.16 16.00 -0.59
C TYR A 134 10.10 15.77 -2.11
N LEU A 135 9.41 14.73 -2.58
CA LEU A 135 9.24 14.47 -4.01
C LEU A 135 8.48 15.60 -4.73
N VAL A 136 7.46 16.17 -4.09
CA VAL A 136 6.70 17.32 -4.61
C VAL A 136 7.59 18.55 -4.79
N ILE A 137 8.42 18.87 -3.80
CA ILE A 137 9.33 20.02 -3.87
C ILE A 137 10.26 19.92 -5.08
N HIS A 138 10.69 18.71 -5.45
CA HIS A 138 11.64 18.48 -6.55
C HIS A 138 10.97 18.25 -7.91
N SER A 139 9.68 17.90 -7.94
CA SER A 139 8.96 17.50 -9.17
C SER A 139 7.84 18.47 -9.56
N GLY A 140 7.59 19.49 -8.73
CA GLY A 140 6.67 20.59 -9.00
C GLY A 140 5.19 20.25 -8.78
N PHE A 141 4.34 21.17 -9.23
CA PHE A 141 2.90 21.14 -9.00
C PHE A 141 2.20 19.85 -9.47
N PRO A 142 2.53 19.22 -10.62
CA PRO A 142 1.90 17.96 -11.01
C PRO A 142 2.08 16.84 -9.96
N ALA A 143 3.22 16.80 -9.27
CA ALA A 143 3.46 15.81 -8.23
C ALA A 143 2.59 16.07 -6.99
N LEU A 144 2.31 17.34 -6.67
CA LEU A 144 1.37 17.68 -5.60
C LEU A 144 -0.04 17.16 -5.91
N VAL A 145 -0.49 17.31 -7.16
CA VAL A 145 -1.81 16.80 -7.59
C VAL A 145 -1.89 15.28 -7.43
N ILE A 146 -0.85 14.55 -7.88
CA ILE A 146 -0.78 13.10 -7.72
C ILE A 146 -0.74 12.70 -6.23
N MET A 147 0.04 13.41 -5.42
CA MET A 147 0.12 13.16 -3.97
C MET A 147 -1.24 13.37 -3.29
N LEU A 148 -1.94 14.46 -3.59
CA LEU A 148 -3.26 14.76 -3.02
C LEU A 148 -4.32 13.75 -3.47
N ALA A 149 -4.30 13.34 -4.74
CA ALA A 149 -5.18 12.28 -5.23
C ALA A 149 -4.87 10.94 -4.53
N GLY A 150 -3.60 10.59 -4.36
CA GLY A 150 -3.19 9.41 -3.60
C GLY A 150 -3.63 9.47 -2.14
N LEU A 151 -3.50 10.63 -1.48
CA LEU A 151 -3.96 10.85 -0.11
C LEU A 151 -5.48 10.70 0.02
N PHE A 152 -6.24 11.20 -0.97
CA PHE A 152 -7.68 11.00 -1.03
C PHE A 152 -8.01 9.50 -1.03
N PHE A 153 -7.44 8.71 -1.94
CA PHE A 153 -7.70 7.26 -1.95
C PHE A 153 -7.20 6.58 -0.69
N LEU A 154 -6.04 6.96 -0.14
CA LEU A 154 -5.53 6.40 1.11
C LEU A 154 -6.52 6.55 2.27
N LEU A 155 -7.13 7.73 2.42
CA LEU A 155 -8.05 8.03 3.52
C LEU A 155 -9.47 7.52 3.27
N PHE A 156 -9.97 7.64 2.03
CA PHE A 156 -11.37 7.40 1.70
C PHE A 156 -11.64 6.04 1.06
N TYR A 157 -10.61 5.24 0.75
CA TYR A 157 -10.79 3.90 0.18
C TYR A 157 -11.66 3.03 1.09
N THR A 158 -11.31 2.91 2.37
CA THR A 158 -12.10 2.09 3.29
C THR A 158 -13.47 2.68 3.51
N TRP A 159 -13.57 3.97 3.79
CA TRP A 159 -14.86 4.63 3.92
C TRP A 159 -14.82 6.00 3.22
N PRO A 160 -15.71 6.28 2.25
CA PRO A 160 -16.87 5.47 1.88
C PRO A 160 -16.69 4.55 0.65
N LEU A 161 -15.59 4.68 -0.11
CA LEU A 161 -15.50 4.17 -1.49
C LEU A 161 -15.77 2.67 -1.61
N LYS A 162 -15.07 1.85 -0.83
CA LYS A 162 -15.25 0.38 -0.79
C LYS A 162 -16.70 -0.02 -0.48
N TYR A 163 -17.42 0.75 0.34
CA TYR A 163 -18.80 0.43 0.74
C TYR A 163 -19.83 0.78 -0.33
N TYR A 164 -19.51 1.72 -1.22
CA TYR A 164 -20.31 2.03 -2.40
C TYR A 164 -19.91 1.22 -3.64
N GLY A 165 -19.12 0.14 -3.48
CA GLY A 165 -18.69 -0.69 -4.60
C GLY A 165 -17.63 -0.03 -5.50
N LEU A 166 -16.95 1.01 -5.03
CA LEU A 166 -15.90 1.70 -5.78
C LEU A 166 -14.50 1.13 -5.53
N GLY A 167 -14.41 -0.12 -5.08
CA GLY A 167 -13.14 -0.79 -4.77
C GLY A 167 -12.26 -0.95 -6.00
N GLU A 168 -12.79 -1.56 -7.05
CA GLU A 168 -12.10 -1.89 -8.29
C GLU A 168 -11.66 -0.62 -9.06
N PRO A 169 -12.53 0.40 -9.27
CA PRO A 169 -12.09 1.66 -9.85
C PRO A 169 -10.95 2.32 -9.05
N SER A 170 -11.01 2.26 -7.70
CA SER A 170 -9.95 2.79 -6.85
C SER A 170 -8.64 2.03 -7.04
N VAL A 171 -8.68 0.70 -7.13
CA VAL A 171 -7.48 -0.12 -7.39
C VAL A 171 -6.86 0.22 -8.74
N VAL A 172 -7.67 0.36 -9.80
CA VAL A 172 -7.19 0.74 -11.14
C VAL A 172 -6.47 2.08 -11.10
N LEU A 173 -7.10 3.10 -10.49
CA LEU A 173 -6.54 4.45 -10.42
C LEU A 173 -5.26 4.51 -9.57
N VAL A 174 -5.26 3.82 -8.43
CA VAL A 174 -4.13 3.84 -7.48
C VAL A 174 -2.93 3.09 -8.03
N TRP A 175 -3.07 1.80 -8.37
CA TRP A 175 -1.92 0.99 -8.82
C TRP A 175 -1.48 1.31 -10.24
N GLY A 176 -2.37 1.86 -11.07
CA GLY A 176 -2.03 2.32 -12.41
C GLY A 176 -1.56 3.78 -12.41
N PRO A 177 -2.40 4.74 -12.85
CA PRO A 177 -1.97 6.12 -13.12
C PRO A 177 -1.28 6.81 -11.95
N LEU A 178 -1.76 6.63 -10.71
CA LEU A 178 -1.17 7.31 -9.56
C LEU A 178 0.19 6.74 -9.18
N MET A 179 0.32 5.43 -8.97
CA MET A 179 1.60 4.83 -8.59
C MET A 179 2.60 4.76 -9.74
N VAL A 180 2.20 4.31 -10.94
CA VAL A 180 3.11 4.20 -12.09
C VAL A 180 3.44 5.58 -12.64
N GLY A 181 2.41 6.36 -12.95
CA GLY A 181 2.56 7.71 -13.51
C GLY A 181 3.20 8.68 -12.52
N GLY A 182 2.80 8.61 -11.24
CA GLY A 182 3.46 9.36 -10.17
C GLY A 182 4.93 9.00 -9.98
N THR A 183 5.27 7.70 -10.05
CA THR A 183 6.68 7.29 -9.98
C THR A 183 7.46 7.83 -11.18
N PHE A 184 6.96 7.64 -12.42
CA PHE A 184 7.60 8.20 -13.61
C PHE A 184 7.81 9.71 -13.47
N LEU A 185 6.78 10.43 -13.05
CA LEU A 185 6.80 11.88 -12.87
C LEU A 185 7.93 12.32 -11.93
N VAL A 186 8.01 11.73 -10.73
CA VAL A 186 8.97 12.21 -9.73
C VAL A 186 10.40 11.76 -10.01
N VAL A 187 10.58 10.57 -10.59
CA VAL A 187 11.93 10.07 -10.89
C VAL A 187 12.52 10.65 -12.17
N SER A 188 11.69 11.27 -13.02
CA SER A 188 12.09 11.97 -14.25
C SER A 188 12.25 13.49 -14.09
N GLY A 189 12.15 14.00 -12.85
CA GLY A 189 12.28 15.43 -12.55
C GLY A 189 11.05 16.26 -12.92
N GLY A 190 9.85 15.69 -12.82
CA GLY A 190 8.58 16.39 -13.06
C GLY A 190 8.02 16.27 -14.48
N ARG A 191 8.51 15.32 -15.30
CA ARG A 191 8.00 15.11 -16.65
C ARG A 191 6.72 14.26 -16.63
N TRP A 192 5.70 14.71 -17.35
CA TRP A 192 4.48 13.92 -17.56
C TRP A 192 4.45 13.35 -18.98
N ASP A 193 3.99 12.11 -19.13
CA ASP A 193 3.82 11.44 -20.42
C ASP A 193 2.54 10.61 -20.41
N TRP A 194 1.61 10.91 -21.33
CA TRP A 194 0.33 10.22 -21.44
C TRP A 194 0.48 8.75 -21.85
N SER A 195 1.56 8.36 -22.52
CA SER A 195 1.82 6.95 -22.84
C SER A 195 2.03 6.10 -21.58
N VAL A 196 2.63 6.68 -20.53
CA VAL A 196 2.82 6.03 -19.23
C VAL A 196 1.47 5.72 -18.58
N LEU A 197 0.48 6.62 -18.72
CA LEU A 197 -0.87 6.39 -18.24
C LEU A 197 -1.49 5.16 -18.91
N TRP A 198 -1.42 5.06 -20.24
CA TRP A 198 -1.98 3.91 -20.97
C TRP A 198 -1.32 2.58 -20.57
N ILE A 199 0.01 2.56 -20.45
CA ILE A 199 0.75 1.38 -19.97
C ILE A 199 0.33 1.01 -18.55
N SER A 200 0.14 2.02 -17.68
CA SER A 200 -0.24 1.79 -16.29
C SER A 200 -1.62 1.14 -16.14
N LEU A 201 -2.57 1.44 -17.04
CA LEU A 201 -3.91 0.86 -17.01
C LEU A 201 -3.86 -0.65 -17.28
N VAL A 202 -2.98 -1.09 -18.20
CA VAL A 202 -2.79 -2.52 -18.49
C VAL A 202 -2.26 -3.24 -17.24
N TYR A 203 -1.26 -2.67 -16.58
CA TYR A 203 -0.73 -3.23 -15.34
C TYR A 203 -1.80 -3.30 -14.23
N ALA A 204 -2.61 -2.24 -14.10
CA ALA A 204 -3.60 -2.14 -13.03
C ALA A 204 -4.71 -3.21 -13.07
N LEU A 205 -4.91 -3.86 -14.23
CA LEU A 205 -5.78 -5.03 -14.34
C LEU A 205 -5.33 -6.20 -13.46
N GLY A 206 -4.02 -6.36 -13.23
CA GLY A 206 -3.46 -7.40 -12.36
C GLY A 206 -3.87 -7.23 -10.88
N PRO A 207 -3.55 -6.10 -10.23
CA PRO A 207 -4.04 -5.81 -8.88
C PRO A 207 -5.58 -5.84 -8.78
N THR A 208 -6.28 -5.42 -9.83
CA THR A 208 -7.76 -5.45 -9.85
C THR A 208 -8.28 -6.89 -9.86
N SER A 209 -7.66 -7.82 -10.60
CA SER A 209 -8.07 -9.23 -10.61
C SER A 209 -7.86 -9.90 -9.25
N VAL A 210 -6.82 -9.51 -8.50
CA VAL A 210 -6.61 -9.94 -7.11
C VAL A 210 -7.78 -9.51 -6.21
N LEU A 211 -8.30 -8.28 -6.39
CA LEU A 211 -9.46 -7.82 -5.63
C LEU A 211 -10.74 -8.57 -6.04
N LEU A 212 -10.96 -8.79 -7.33
CA LEU A 212 -12.09 -9.57 -7.83
C LEU A 212 -12.09 -11.00 -7.29
N GLY A 213 -10.93 -11.67 -7.24
CA GLY A 213 -10.81 -13.00 -6.62
C GLY A 213 -11.28 -13.00 -5.16
N LYS A 214 -10.89 -11.98 -4.38
CA LYS A 214 -11.37 -11.82 -2.99
C LYS A 214 -12.87 -11.55 -2.86
N HIS A 215 -13.51 -10.98 -3.88
CA HIS A 215 -14.95 -10.80 -3.90
C HIS A 215 -15.65 -12.11 -4.25
N ILE A 216 -15.14 -12.85 -5.22
CA ILE A 216 -15.67 -14.16 -5.63
C ILE A 216 -15.64 -15.16 -4.47
N ASP A 217 -14.56 -15.19 -3.67
CA ASP A 217 -14.46 -16.07 -2.49
C ASP A 217 -15.56 -15.82 -1.43
N LYS A 218 -16.25 -14.68 -1.48
CA LYS A 218 -17.35 -14.32 -0.58
C LYS A 218 -18.73 -14.62 -1.17
N LEU A 219 -18.81 -14.93 -2.46
CA LEU A 219 -20.04 -15.39 -3.10
C LEU A 219 -20.22 -16.86 -2.72
N LYS A 220 -21.28 -17.15 -1.95
CA LYS A 220 -21.72 -18.52 -1.68
C LYS A 220 -22.65 -18.99 -2.79
#